data_AF-A0A835YPH3-F1
#
_entry.id   AF-A0A835YPH3-F1
#
_cell.length_a   1.000
_cell.length_b   1.000
_cell.length_c   1.000
_cell.angle_alpha   90.00
_cell.angle_beta   90.00
_cell.angle_gamma   90.00
#
_symmetry.space_group_name_H-M   'P 1'
#
loop_
_entity.id
_entity.type
_entity.pdbx_description
1 polymer ?
#
loop_
_entity_poly.entity_id
_entity_poly.type
_entity_poly.pdbx_seq_one_letter_code
_entity_poly.pdbx_strand_id
1 'polypeptide(L)'
;MLNLNKNREAWEAKLQAQLEKADREGAVTSIRKSQMFWIPFIAVLREGIETVIFLAGVGAGYPLKSIPIPGIIGLITGLAAGWLLFTAGGKCTMRAFLICSTVLLLFISAGLAMYGAHEFQEAGMFGTYENDEGEVQGVMNEPVWDICDCCANDAKGWDIFRALFGYTCAPSPWEILVYCVYWVIALTYLCFKLRALCFTGVPEKRSKWAAPAKQVSPVAVDAAPAASAAPLSGKLSDAA
;
A
#
# COMPACT_ATOMS: atom_id res chain seq x y z
N MET A 1 -40.37 11.78 11.36
CA MET A 1 -39.01 11.59 11.92
C MET A 1 -38.81 10.09 12.12
N LEU A 2 -37.88 9.48 11.38
CA LEU A 2 -37.62 8.03 11.40
C LEU A 2 -36.90 7.64 12.70
N ASN A 3 -37.44 6.66 13.44
CA ASN A 3 -36.87 6.13 14.68
C ASN A 3 -35.59 5.30 14.40
N LEU A 4 -34.51 5.97 13.99
CA LEU A 4 -33.21 5.36 13.75
C LEU A 4 -32.63 4.67 15.00
N ASN A 5 -32.98 5.16 16.18
CA ASN A 5 -32.51 4.62 17.46
C ASN A 5 -33.04 3.20 17.73
N LYS A 6 -34.32 2.93 17.44
CA LYS A 6 -34.91 1.60 17.62
C LYS A 6 -34.29 0.54 16.70
N ASN A 7 -34.00 0.91 15.45
CA ASN A 7 -33.39 -0.02 14.51
C ASN A 7 -31.95 -0.33 14.93
N ARG A 8 -31.20 0.65 15.44
CA ARG A 8 -29.84 0.45 15.93
C ARG A 8 -29.78 -0.52 17.10
N GLU A 9 -30.65 -0.36 18.10
CA GLU A 9 -30.77 -1.26 19.25
C GLU A 9 -31.13 -2.69 18.81
N ALA A 10 -32.04 -2.84 17.84
CA ALA A 10 -32.40 -4.14 17.29
C ALA A 10 -31.25 -4.80 16.51
N TRP A 11 -30.41 -4.02 15.83
CA TRP A 11 -29.21 -4.52 15.15
C TRP A 11 -28.10 -4.89 16.14
N GLU A 12 -27.89 -4.09 17.18
CA GLU A 12 -26.92 -4.37 18.25
C GLU A 12 -27.29 -5.64 19.01
N ALA A 13 -28.57 -5.82 19.34
CA ALA A 13 -29.07 -7.04 19.97
C ALA A 13 -28.91 -8.29 19.07
N LYS A 14 -29.17 -8.16 17.76
CA LYS A 14 -28.95 -9.26 16.79
C LYS A 14 -27.47 -9.62 16.66
N LEU A 15 -26.58 -8.62 16.64
CA LEU A 15 -25.12 -8.83 16.59
C LEU A 15 -24.63 -9.54 17.84
N GLN A 16 -25.04 -9.10 19.03
CA GLN A 16 -24.68 -9.73 20.30
C GLN A 16 -25.18 -11.17 20.36
N ALA A 17 -26.43 -11.45 19.94
CA ALA A 17 -26.96 -12.80 19.92
C ALA A 17 -26.21 -13.73 18.93
N GLN A 18 -25.79 -13.22 17.77
CA GLN A 18 -24.98 -13.98 16.80
C GLN A 18 -23.56 -14.23 17.33
N LEU A 19 -22.96 -13.25 18.00
CA LEU A 19 -21.64 -13.38 18.65
C LEU A 19 -21.66 -14.41 19.78
N GLU A 20 -22.63 -14.34 20.69
CA GLU A 20 -22.79 -15.30 21.78
C GLU A 20 -23.07 -16.71 21.24
N LYS A 21 -23.92 -16.85 20.21
CA LYS A 21 -24.19 -18.14 19.59
C LYS A 21 -22.92 -18.73 18.97
N ALA A 22 -22.15 -17.93 18.23
CA ALA A 22 -20.92 -18.38 17.59
C ALA A 22 -19.79 -18.66 18.62
N ASP A 23 -19.76 -17.97 19.76
CA ASP A 23 -18.82 -18.23 20.85
C ASP A 23 -19.16 -19.54 21.58
N ARG A 24 -20.47 -19.77 21.83
CA ARG A 24 -20.99 -20.98 22.46
C ARG A 24 -20.81 -22.24 21.60
N GLU A 25 -20.85 -22.10 20.28
CA GLU A 25 -20.56 -23.17 19.32
C GLU A 25 -19.04 -23.42 19.13
N GLY A 26 -18.16 -22.65 19.80
CA GLY A 26 -16.71 -22.69 19.57
C GLY A 26 -16.30 -22.25 18.16
N ALA A 27 -17.26 -21.80 17.34
CA ALA A 27 -17.06 -21.35 15.98
C ALA A 27 -16.23 -20.05 15.97
N VAL A 28 -16.39 -19.15 16.93
CA VAL A 28 -15.58 -17.91 17.01
C VAL A 28 -14.10 -18.22 17.22
N THR A 29 -13.75 -19.21 18.04
CA THR A 29 -12.35 -19.59 18.28
C THR A 29 -11.76 -20.37 17.10
N SER A 30 -12.56 -21.23 16.45
CA SER A 30 -12.16 -21.96 15.24
C SER A 30 -11.99 -21.05 14.02
N ILE A 31 -12.94 -20.13 13.79
CA ILE A 31 -12.90 -19.10 12.74
C ILE A 31 -11.74 -18.13 13.00
N ARG A 32 -11.50 -17.70 14.24
CA ARG A 32 -10.35 -16.85 14.58
C ARG A 32 -9.01 -17.52 14.26
N LYS A 33 -8.85 -18.82 14.56
CA LYS A 33 -7.61 -19.56 14.23
C LYS A 33 -7.40 -19.66 12.72
N SER A 34 -8.47 -19.94 11.97
CA SER A 34 -8.40 -20.05 10.51
C SER A 34 -8.16 -18.69 9.85
N GLN A 35 -8.84 -17.63 10.29
CA GLN A 35 -8.67 -16.27 9.76
C GLN A 35 -7.28 -15.69 10.01
N MET A 36 -6.66 -15.98 11.16
CA MET A 36 -5.29 -15.56 11.47
C MET A 36 -4.27 -16.15 10.48
N PHE A 37 -4.57 -17.30 9.86
CA PHE A 37 -3.74 -17.90 8.82
C PHE A 37 -4.12 -17.38 7.42
N TRP A 38 -5.41 -17.41 7.06
CA TRP A 38 -5.84 -17.12 5.69
C TRP A 38 -5.63 -15.67 5.25
N ILE A 39 -5.81 -14.69 6.14
CA ILE A 39 -5.64 -13.27 5.79
C ILE A 39 -4.20 -12.97 5.33
N PRO A 40 -3.16 -13.26 6.13
CA PRO A 40 -1.78 -13.05 5.68
C PRO A 40 -1.38 -14.03 4.56
N PHE A 41 -1.90 -15.26 4.55
CA PHE A 41 -1.60 -16.23 3.49
C PHE A 41 -2.06 -15.74 2.11
N ILE A 42 -3.32 -15.29 1.98
CA ILE A 42 -3.85 -14.77 0.71
C ILE A 42 -3.14 -13.48 0.32
N ALA A 43 -2.81 -12.62 1.27
CA ALA A 43 -2.05 -11.41 1.01
C ALA A 43 -0.67 -11.73 0.42
N VAL A 44 0.11 -12.61 1.06
CA VAL A 44 1.43 -13.02 0.56
C VAL A 44 1.33 -13.74 -0.79
N LEU A 45 0.33 -14.61 -0.95
CA LEU A 45 0.11 -15.34 -2.20
C LEU A 45 -0.23 -14.40 -3.36
N ARG A 46 -1.08 -13.39 -3.15
CA ARG A 46 -1.43 -12.39 -4.16
C ARG A 46 -0.21 -11.59 -4.60
N GLU A 47 0.48 -10.95 -3.65
CA GLU A 47 1.64 -10.10 -3.95
C GLU A 47 2.78 -10.93 -4.55
N GLY A 48 2.93 -12.19 -4.12
CA GLY A 48 3.90 -13.14 -4.68
C GLY A 48 3.59 -13.51 -6.15
N ILE A 49 2.34 -13.84 -6.46
CA ILE A 49 1.93 -14.19 -7.84
C ILE A 49 2.08 -12.98 -8.76
N GLU A 50 1.63 -11.79 -8.32
CA GLU A 50 1.79 -10.55 -9.09
C GLU A 50 3.29 -10.31 -9.40
N THR A 51 4.18 -10.44 -8.41
CA THR A 51 5.62 -10.27 -8.59
C THR A 51 6.23 -11.26 -9.60
N VAL A 52 5.84 -12.55 -9.54
CA VAL A 52 6.36 -13.57 -10.47
C VAL A 52 5.89 -13.32 -11.90
N ILE A 53 4.61 -12.95 -12.07
CA ILE A 53 4.04 -12.63 -13.39
C ILE A 53 4.73 -11.38 -13.96
N PHE A 54 4.95 -10.34 -13.17
CA PHE A 54 5.66 -9.15 -13.62
C PHE A 54 7.12 -9.43 -13.99
N LEU A 55 7.83 -10.23 -13.19
CA LEU A 55 9.21 -10.60 -13.49
C LEU A 55 9.30 -11.46 -14.77
N ALA A 56 8.36 -12.37 -14.97
CA ALA A 56 8.28 -13.17 -16.19
C ALA A 56 7.93 -12.33 -17.42
N GLY A 57 7.00 -11.38 -17.28
CA GLY A 57 6.60 -10.47 -18.35
C GLY A 57 7.75 -9.56 -18.81
N VAL A 58 8.43 -8.90 -17.87
CA VAL A 58 9.58 -8.04 -18.19
C VAL A 58 10.80 -8.85 -18.66
N GLY A 59 10.97 -10.07 -18.15
CA GLY A 59 12.11 -10.93 -18.46
C GLY A 59 12.03 -11.67 -19.80
N ALA A 60 10.87 -11.68 -20.48
CA ALA A 60 10.64 -12.47 -21.69
C ALA A 60 11.57 -12.11 -22.86
N GLY A 61 12.09 -10.87 -22.90
CA GLY A 61 13.00 -10.39 -23.94
C GLY A 61 14.50 -10.50 -23.60
N TYR A 62 14.87 -10.97 -22.41
CA TYR A 62 16.26 -10.94 -21.92
C TYR A 62 16.85 -12.33 -21.68
N PRO A 63 18.18 -12.51 -21.84
CA PRO A 63 18.83 -13.77 -21.50
C PRO A 63 18.63 -14.11 -20.02
N LEU A 64 18.26 -15.36 -19.73
CA LEU A 64 17.94 -15.85 -18.36
C LEU A 64 19.06 -15.57 -17.33
N LYS A 65 20.31 -15.44 -17.77
CA LYS A 65 21.46 -15.13 -16.91
C LYS A 65 21.43 -13.70 -16.33
N SER A 66 20.71 -12.78 -16.96
CA SER A 66 20.64 -11.36 -16.56
C SER A 66 19.50 -11.06 -15.57
N ILE A 67 18.51 -11.95 -15.45
CA ILE A 67 17.34 -11.82 -14.57
C ILE A 67 17.64 -11.83 -13.05
N PRO A 68 18.60 -12.61 -12.50
CA PRO A 68 18.79 -12.68 -11.06
C PRO A 68 19.38 -11.40 -10.44
N ILE A 69 20.17 -10.64 -11.21
CA ILE A 69 20.81 -9.40 -10.75
C ILE A 69 19.76 -8.32 -10.38
N PRO A 70 18.83 -7.92 -11.28
CA PRO A 70 17.78 -6.96 -10.94
C PRO A 70 16.84 -7.49 -9.86
N GLY A 71 16.61 -8.82 -9.79
CA GLY A 71 15.83 -9.43 -8.71
C GLY A 71 16.46 -9.22 -7.32
N ILE A 72 17.77 -9.42 -7.19
CA ILE A 72 18.50 -9.18 -5.93
C ILE A 72 18.52 -7.69 -5.57
N ILE A 73 18.79 -6.82 -6.55
CA ILE A 73 18.79 -5.36 -6.35
C ILE A 73 17.39 -4.88 -5.92
N GLY A 74 16.34 -5.40 -6.56
CA GLY A 74 14.95 -5.14 -6.20
C GLY A 74 14.62 -5.60 -4.78
N LEU A 75 15.07 -6.79 -4.38
CA LEU A 75 14.90 -7.31 -3.01
C LEU A 75 15.58 -6.42 -1.97
N ILE A 76 16.84 -6.03 -2.21
CA ILE A 76 17.60 -5.14 -1.32
C ILE A 76 16.90 -3.79 -1.21
N THR A 77 16.49 -3.21 -2.34
CA THR A 77 15.81 -1.91 -2.38
C THR A 77 14.45 -1.99 -1.70
N GLY A 78 13.71 -3.08 -1.88
CA GLY A 78 12.43 -3.35 -1.22
C GLY A 78 12.57 -3.50 0.29
N LEU A 79 13.60 -4.22 0.77
CA LEU A 79 13.91 -4.32 2.20
C LEU A 79 14.29 -2.97 2.79
N ALA A 80 15.09 -2.17 2.07
CA ALA A 80 15.46 -0.82 2.48
C ALA A 80 14.23 0.10 2.56
N ALA A 81 13.34 0.05 1.56
CA ALA A 81 12.09 0.80 1.55
C ALA A 81 11.16 0.35 2.68
N GLY A 82 11.03 -0.96 2.93
CA GLY A 82 10.26 -1.52 4.03
C GLY A 82 10.79 -1.08 5.40
N TRP A 83 12.12 -1.07 5.58
CA TRP A 83 12.76 -0.57 6.79
C TRP A 83 12.54 0.94 6.98
N LEU A 84 12.64 1.71 5.90
CA LEU A 84 12.32 3.13 5.91
C LEU A 84 10.86 3.37 6.30
N LEU A 85 9.91 2.58 5.77
CA LEU A 85 8.51 2.67 6.14
C LEU A 85 8.25 2.29 7.60
N PHE A 86 8.94 1.26 8.11
CA PHE A 86 8.84 0.84 9.50
C PHE A 86 9.32 1.93 10.46
N THR A 87 10.44 2.57 10.14
CA THR A 87 11.00 3.67 10.95
C THR A 87 10.23 4.98 10.77
N ALA A 88 9.71 5.25 9.56
CA ALA A 88 8.88 6.41 9.25
C ALA A 88 7.46 6.30 9.81
N GLY A 89 6.95 5.09 10.08
CA GLY A 89 5.61 4.86 10.63
C GLY A 89 5.36 5.52 11.99
N GLY A 90 6.42 5.83 12.75
CA GLY A 90 6.32 6.60 13.99
C GLY A 90 6.23 8.12 13.82
N LYS A 91 6.55 8.66 12.63
CA LYS A 91 6.64 10.11 12.36
C LYS A 91 5.71 10.58 11.23
N CYS A 92 5.40 9.72 10.27
CA CYS A 92 4.50 10.02 9.16
C CYS A 92 3.04 9.87 9.60
N THR A 93 2.22 10.85 9.22
CA THR A 93 0.77 10.69 9.35
C THR A 93 0.33 9.54 8.44
N MET A 94 -0.38 8.54 8.97
CA MET A 94 -0.93 7.41 8.19
C MET A 94 -1.65 7.86 6.91
N ARG A 95 -2.28 9.05 6.97
CA ARG A 95 -2.94 9.67 5.82
C ARG A 95 -1.97 10.01 4.69
N ALA A 96 -0.81 10.60 4.99
CA ALA A 96 0.17 10.97 3.98
C ALA A 96 0.73 9.74 3.25
N PHE A 97 0.97 8.63 3.97
CA PHE A 97 1.43 7.38 3.37
C PHE A 97 0.40 6.81 2.40
N LEU A 98 -0.88 6.73 2.81
CA LEU A 98 -1.95 6.22 1.95
C LEU A 98 -2.19 7.11 0.72
N ILE A 99 -2.09 8.42 0.85
CA ILE A 99 -2.24 9.34 -0.29
C ILE A 99 -1.08 9.12 -1.27
N CYS A 100 0.16 9.07 -0.77
CA CYS A 100 1.35 8.85 -1.60
C CYS A 100 1.28 7.51 -2.34
N SER A 101 0.94 6.41 -1.65
CA SER A 101 0.83 5.10 -2.28
C SER A 101 -0.31 5.03 -3.30
N THR A 102 -1.45 5.66 -3.01
CA THR A 102 -2.56 5.72 -3.97
C THR A 102 -2.17 6.48 -5.23
N VAL A 103 -1.49 7.63 -5.10
CA VAL A 103 -1.01 8.41 -6.24
C VAL A 103 -0.02 7.58 -7.07
N LEU A 104 0.94 6.93 -6.41
CA LEU A 104 1.92 6.06 -7.09
C LEU A 104 1.25 4.89 -7.82
N LEU A 105 0.25 4.24 -7.22
CA LEU A 105 -0.50 3.15 -7.84
C LEU A 105 -1.31 3.64 -9.06
N LEU A 106 -1.85 4.85 -9.03
CA LEU A 106 -2.53 5.45 -10.19
C LEU A 106 -1.56 5.69 -11.35
N PHE A 107 -0.34 6.16 -11.07
CA PHE A 107 0.68 6.34 -12.11
C PHE A 107 1.10 5.02 -12.75
N ILE A 108 1.38 3.98 -11.94
CA ILE A 108 1.75 2.66 -12.45
C ILE A 108 0.61 2.06 -13.28
N SER A 109 -0.63 2.19 -12.81
CA SER A 109 -1.80 1.70 -13.53
C SER A 109 -2.02 2.45 -14.85
N ALA A 110 -1.72 3.75 -14.92
CA ALA A 110 -1.74 4.51 -16.18
C ALA A 110 -0.69 3.97 -17.17
N GLY A 111 0.52 3.70 -16.68
CA GLY A 111 1.60 3.14 -17.49
C GLY A 111 1.29 1.75 -18.04
N LEU A 112 0.73 0.85 -17.19
CA LEU A 112 0.29 -0.48 -17.62
C LEU A 112 -0.85 -0.43 -18.64
N ALA A 113 -1.77 0.53 -18.51
CA ALA A 113 -2.85 0.72 -19.49
C ALA A 113 -2.32 1.15 -20.86
N MET A 114 -1.35 2.06 -20.88
CA MET A 114 -0.67 2.50 -22.11
C MET A 114 0.14 1.35 -22.74
N TYR A 115 0.87 0.58 -21.93
CA TYR A 115 1.61 -0.59 -22.42
C TYR A 115 0.67 -1.65 -23.01
N GLY A 116 -0.46 -1.94 -22.35
CA GLY A 116 -1.47 -2.83 -22.91
C GLY A 116 -2.04 -2.30 -24.23
N ALA A 117 -2.23 -0.98 -24.37
CA ALA A 117 -2.67 -0.37 -25.61
C ALA A 117 -1.68 -0.59 -26.76
N HIS A 118 -0.38 -0.51 -26.48
CA HIS A 118 0.70 -0.80 -27.41
C HIS A 118 0.64 -2.25 -27.92
N GLU A 119 0.56 -3.22 -27.01
CA GLU A 119 0.44 -4.65 -27.34
C GLU A 119 -0.83 -4.96 -28.15
N PHE A 120 -1.94 -4.27 -27.86
CA PHE A 120 -3.17 -4.39 -28.64
C PHE A 120 -3.06 -3.81 -30.06
N GLN A 121 -2.17 -2.83 -30.27
CA GLN A 121 -1.85 -2.32 -31.61
C GLN A 121 -0.95 -3.30 -32.36
N GLU A 122 0.05 -3.88 -31.71
CA GLU A 122 0.89 -4.93 -32.29
C GLU A 122 0.08 -6.17 -32.67
N ALA A 123 -0.97 -6.49 -31.91
CA ALA A 123 -1.92 -7.56 -32.22
C ALA A 123 -2.86 -7.26 -33.42
N GLY A 124 -2.79 -6.07 -34.02
CA GLY A 124 -3.49 -5.72 -35.26
C GLY A 124 -4.97 -5.36 -35.12
N MET A 125 -5.48 -5.04 -33.92
CA MET A 125 -6.90 -4.72 -33.72
C MET A 125 -7.37 -3.42 -34.42
N PHE A 126 -6.47 -2.48 -34.72
CA PHE A 126 -6.78 -1.15 -35.24
C PHE A 126 -6.17 -0.86 -36.62
N GLY A 127 -5.72 -1.90 -37.34
CA GLY A 127 -4.96 -1.81 -38.60
C GLY A 127 -3.60 -2.48 -38.46
N THR A 128 -2.94 -2.81 -39.57
CA THR A 128 -1.58 -3.36 -39.56
C THR A 128 -0.64 -2.33 -38.92
N TYR A 129 0.02 -2.73 -37.83
CA TYR A 129 1.19 -2.06 -37.29
C TYR A 129 2.38 -2.60 -38.07
N GLU A 130 3.11 -1.77 -38.82
CA GLU A 130 4.34 -2.22 -39.47
C GLU A 130 5.52 -1.36 -39.03
N ASN A 131 6.59 -2.07 -38.69
CA ASN A 131 7.75 -1.65 -37.91
C ASN A 131 9.06 -1.81 -38.71
N ASP A 132 10.11 -1.19 -38.18
CA ASP A 132 11.55 -1.18 -38.46
C ASP A 132 12.12 -1.14 -39.90
N GLU A 133 11.40 -1.40 -41.01
CA GLU A 133 12.02 -1.22 -42.35
C GLU A 133 11.11 -1.17 -43.59
N GLY A 134 9.77 -1.06 -43.50
CA GLY A 134 9.00 -1.06 -44.76
C GLY A 134 7.53 -0.66 -44.84
N GLU A 135 6.96 -0.09 -43.76
CA GLU A 135 5.74 0.75 -43.70
C GLU A 135 4.44 0.27 -44.39
N VAL A 136 3.37 0.08 -43.59
CA VAL A 136 2.21 1.00 -43.56
C VAL A 136 1.71 1.15 -42.12
N GLN A 137 1.85 2.37 -41.57
CA GLN A 137 1.17 2.81 -40.36
C GLN A 137 -0.16 3.45 -40.74
N GLY A 138 -1.28 3.00 -40.15
CA GLY A 138 -2.51 3.79 -40.16
C GLY A 138 -2.31 5.09 -39.38
N VAL A 139 -3.16 6.10 -39.60
CA VAL A 139 -3.09 7.42 -38.91
C VAL A 139 -3.00 7.31 -37.38
N MET A 140 -3.46 6.19 -36.79
CA MET A 140 -3.37 5.94 -35.34
C MET A 140 -2.13 5.17 -34.86
N ASN A 141 -1.28 4.70 -35.77
CA ASN A 141 -0.07 3.91 -35.49
C ASN A 141 1.23 4.69 -35.79
N GLU A 142 1.16 5.86 -36.43
CA GLU A 142 2.33 6.73 -36.64
C GLU A 142 2.81 7.35 -35.33
N PRO A 143 4.11 7.35 -35.01
CA PRO A 143 4.61 7.99 -33.79
C PRO A 143 4.38 9.50 -33.85
N VAL A 144 3.80 10.08 -32.79
CA VAL A 144 3.51 11.52 -32.72
C VAL A 144 4.79 12.35 -32.61
N TRP A 145 5.79 11.79 -31.92
CA TRP A 145 7.13 12.35 -31.80
C TRP A 145 8.14 11.23 -31.67
N ASP A 146 9.39 11.50 -32.04
CA ASP A 146 10.52 10.60 -31.83
C ASP A 146 11.61 11.35 -31.03
N ILE A 147 11.83 10.89 -29.80
CA ILE A 147 12.88 11.40 -28.88
C ILE A 147 13.87 10.26 -28.55
N CYS A 148 13.88 9.19 -29.34
CA CYS A 148 14.70 8.01 -29.09
C CYS A 148 16.21 8.29 -29.23
N ASP A 149 16.63 9.36 -29.94
CA ASP A 149 18.05 9.72 -30.10
C ASP A 149 18.74 10.09 -28.77
N CYS A 150 18.04 10.73 -27.84
CA CYS A 150 18.57 11.11 -26.52
C CYS A 150 18.08 10.19 -25.38
N CYS A 151 16.83 9.74 -25.47
CA CYS A 151 16.10 9.04 -24.42
C CYS A 151 15.46 7.76 -24.96
N ALA A 152 16.26 6.93 -25.62
CA ALA A 152 15.85 5.61 -26.09
C ALA A 152 15.30 4.74 -24.96
N ASN A 153 14.41 3.82 -25.31
CA ASN A 153 13.95 2.74 -24.45
C ASN A 153 15.03 1.64 -24.27
N ASP A 154 16.31 2.04 -24.16
CA ASP A 154 17.46 1.15 -24.03
C ASP A 154 18.02 1.15 -22.59
N ALA A 155 18.99 0.27 -22.33
CA ALA A 155 19.57 -0.10 -21.03
C ALA A 155 20.23 1.04 -20.22
N LYS A 156 19.99 2.31 -20.56
CA LYS A 156 20.47 3.52 -19.90
C LYS A 156 19.59 3.97 -18.71
N GLY A 157 18.61 3.17 -18.31
CA GLY A 157 17.77 3.39 -17.12
C GLY A 157 16.44 4.10 -17.38
N TRP A 158 16.19 4.56 -18.60
CA TRP A 158 14.90 5.15 -19.00
C TRP A 158 13.74 4.14 -18.99
N ASP A 159 14.07 2.85 -19.07
CA ASP A 159 13.11 1.75 -18.95
C ASP A 159 12.42 1.71 -17.57
N ILE A 160 13.04 2.27 -16.54
CA ILE A 160 12.42 2.44 -15.22
C ILE A 160 11.24 3.42 -15.31
N PHE A 161 11.36 4.49 -16.10
CA PHE A 161 10.27 5.43 -16.33
C PHE A 161 9.19 4.85 -17.25
N ARG A 162 9.57 3.99 -18.20
CA ARG A 162 8.62 3.20 -18.98
C ARG A 162 7.77 2.31 -18.07
N ALA A 163 8.39 1.59 -17.15
CA ALA A 163 7.72 0.71 -16.20
C ALA A 163 6.87 1.46 -15.15
N LEU A 164 7.34 2.60 -14.64
CA LEU A 164 6.64 3.35 -13.57
C LEU A 164 5.55 4.30 -14.07
N PHE A 165 5.80 4.98 -15.19
CA PHE A 165 4.94 6.07 -15.67
C PHE A 165 4.34 5.82 -17.06
N GLY A 166 4.74 4.74 -17.75
CA GLY A 166 4.35 4.50 -19.14
C GLY A 166 5.14 5.30 -20.17
N TYR A 167 6.33 5.79 -19.82
CA TYR A 167 7.16 6.54 -20.77
C TYR A 167 7.51 5.71 -22.01
N THR A 168 7.40 6.32 -23.19
CA THR A 168 7.89 5.74 -24.44
C THR A 168 8.55 6.83 -25.27
N CYS A 169 9.67 6.50 -25.92
CA CYS A 169 10.41 7.46 -26.73
C CYS A 169 9.70 7.82 -28.06
N ALA A 170 8.81 6.95 -28.54
CA ALA A 170 7.97 7.17 -29.72
C ALA A 170 6.52 6.67 -29.49
N PRO A 171 5.62 7.50 -28.92
CA PRO A 171 4.24 7.09 -28.62
C PRO A 171 3.33 7.21 -29.83
N SER A 172 2.44 6.24 -29.97
CA SER A 172 1.34 6.31 -30.92
C SER A 172 0.20 7.23 -30.42
N PRO A 173 -0.61 7.82 -31.32
CA PRO A 173 -1.80 8.59 -30.96
C PRO A 173 -2.77 7.80 -30.08
N TRP A 174 -2.85 6.48 -30.29
CA TRP A 174 -3.71 5.59 -29.51
C TRP A 174 -3.23 5.45 -28.06
N GLU A 175 -1.94 5.24 -27.85
CA GLU A 175 -1.34 5.18 -26.52
C GLU A 175 -1.60 6.47 -25.73
N ILE A 176 -1.41 7.63 -26.38
CA ILE A 176 -1.68 8.94 -25.78
C ILE A 176 -3.17 9.07 -25.45
N LEU A 177 -4.06 8.66 -26.35
CA LEU A 177 -5.50 8.69 -26.13
C LEU A 177 -5.88 7.85 -24.90
N VAL A 178 -5.38 6.62 -24.81
CA VAL A 178 -5.65 5.73 -23.67
C VAL A 178 -5.12 6.35 -22.37
N TYR A 179 -3.93 6.93 -22.40
CA TYR A 179 -3.34 7.61 -21.24
C TYR A 179 -4.18 8.82 -20.79
N CYS A 180 -4.62 9.68 -21.74
CA CYS A 180 -5.48 10.82 -21.46
C CYS A 180 -6.85 10.38 -20.92
N VAL A 181 -7.48 9.37 -21.54
CA VAL A 181 -8.77 8.83 -21.10
C VAL A 181 -8.67 8.24 -19.70
N TYR A 182 -7.59 7.50 -19.40
CA TYR A 182 -7.31 6.97 -18.07
C TYR A 182 -7.31 8.09 -17.01
N TRP A 183 -6.57 9.17 -17.24
CA TRP A 183 -6.51 10.30 -16.30
C TRP A 183 -7.84 11.04 -16.19
N VAL A 184 -8.57 11.23 -17.28
CA VAL A 184 -9.91 11.83 -17.24
C VAL A 184 -10.85 11.01 -16.36
N ILE A 185 -10.87 9.69 -16.51
CA ILE A 185 -11.68 8.77 -15.68
C ILE A 185 -11.22 8.79 -14.22
N ALA A 186 -9.92 8.69 -13.98
CA ALA A 186 -9.35 8.69 -12.63
C ALA A 186 -9.67 10.00 -11.89
N LEU A 187 -9.47 11.14 -12.54
CA LEU A 187 -9.75 12.46 -11.97
C LEU A 187 -11.24 12.74 -11.82
N THR A 188 -12.09 12.32 -12.76
CA THR A 188 -13.55 12.45 -12.60
C THR A 188 -14.06 11.59 -11.45
N TYR A 189 -13.59 10.35 -11.31
CA TYR A 189 -13.93 9.49 -10.17
C TYR A 189 -13.43 10.08 -8.84
N LEU A 190 -12.19 10.59 -8.81
CA LEU A 190 -11.63 11.22 -7.63
C LEU A 190 -12.42 12.48 -7.26
N CYS A 191 -12.71 13.36 -8.22
CA CYS A 191 -13.54 14.54 -8.02
C CYS A 191 -14.95 14.18 -7.54
N PHE A 192 -15.56 13.12 -8.08
CA PHE A 192 -16.87 12.61 -7.64
C PHE A 192 -16.81 12.12 -6.19
N LYS A 193 -15.80 11.32 -5.82
CA LYS A 193 -15.62 10.82 -4.45
C LYS A 193 -15.29 11.92 -3.45
N LEU A 194 -14.45 12.88 -3.83
CA LEU A 194 -14.12 14.04 -3.00
C LEU A 194 -15.33 14.96 -2.83
N ARG A 195 -16.14 15.15 -3.89
CA ARG A 195 -17.44 15.83 -3.78
C ARG A 195 -18.39 15.06 -2.89
N ALA A 196 -18.49 13.74 -3.01
CA ALA A 196 -19.32 12.93 -2.12
C ALA A 196 -18.86 13.05 -0.66
N LEU A 197 -17.56 13.04 -0.38
CA LEU A 197 -16.99 13.22 0.96
C LEU A 197 -17.18 14.65 1.51
N CYS A 198 -17.20 15.66 0.64
CA CYS A 198 -17.46 17.05 1.02
C CYS A 198 -18.97 17.32 1.19
N PHE A 199 -19.81 16.66 0.40
CA PHE A 199 -21.28 16.79 0.41
C PHE A 199 -21.93 15.96 1.51
N THR A 200 -21.44 14.75 1.75
CA THR A 200 -21.62 14.06 3.03
C THR A 200 -20.68 14.75 4.00
N GLY A 201 -20.99 15.97 4.44
CA GLY A 201 -20.28 16.60 5.53
C GLY A 201 -20.30 15.64 6.71
N VAL A 202 -19.26 14.83 6.85
CA VAL A 202 -18.96 14.12 8.08
C VAL A 202 -18.33 15.22 8.90
N PRO A 203 -19.08 15.90 9.78
CA PRO A 203 -18.44 16.79 10.72
C PRO A 203 -17.38 15.93 11.40
N GLU A 204 -16.14 16.41 11.42
CA GLU A 204 -15.13 15.89 12.30
C GLU A 204 -15.71 16.01 13.71
N LYS A 205 -16.41 14.97 14.19
CA LYS A 205 -16.80 14.84 15.57
C LYS A 205 -15.47 14.62 16.28
N ARG A 206 -14.82 15.72 16.64
CA ARG A 206 -13.76 15.78 17.62
C ARG A 206 -14.18 14.86 18.74
N SER A 207 -13.50 13.72 18.85
CA SER A 207 -13.86 12.66 19.76
C SER A 207 -14.01 13.26 21.15
N LYS A 208 -15.26 13.36 21.63
CA LYS A 208 -15.55 13.72 23.01
C LYS A 208 -15.11 12.62 24.00
N TRP A 209 -14.54 11.53 23.46
CA TRP A 209 -13.99 10.39 24.19
C TRP A 209 -12.48 10.50 24.40
N ALA A 210 -11.86 11.67 24.19
CA ALA A 210 -10.69 12.03 24.98
C ALA A 210 -11.18 12.22 26.42
N ALA A 211 -11.38 11.11 27.14
CA ALA A 211 -11.51 11.15 28.58
C ALA A 211 -10.32 11.96 29.11
N PRO A 212 -10.53 12.96 29.99
CA PRO A 212 -9.40 13.63 30.61
C PRO A 212 -8.55 12.53 31.22
N ALA A 213 -7.27 12.48 30.85
CA ALA A 213 -6.32 11.58 31.47
C ALA A 213 -6.47 11.76 32.98
N LYS A 214 -7.03 10.76 33.66
CA LYS A 214 -7.03 10.74 35.12
C LYS A 214 -5.56 10.87 35.50
N GLN A 215 -5.22 11.98 36.13
CA GLN A 215 -3.94 12.18 36.76
C GLN A 215 -3.79 11.01 37.74
N VAL A 216 -2.98 10.01 37.36
CA VAL A 216 -2.57 8.97 38.29
C VAL A 216 -1.64 9.68 39.25
N SER A 217 -2.17 10.08 40.41
CA SER A 217 -1.35 10.55 41.53
C SER A 217 -0.27 9.50 41.79
N PRO A 218 1.00 9.90 41.98
CA PRO A 218 2.04 8.94 42.30
C PRO A 218 1.59 8.16 43.53
N VAL A 219 1.49 6.83 43.37
CA VAL A 219 1.40 5.90 44.50
C VAL A 219 2.59 6.26 45.39
N ALA A 220 2.31 6.74 46.60
CA ALA A 220 3.33 6.94 47.61
C ALA A 220 3.98 5.56 47.82
N VAL A 221 5.19 5.42 47.30
CA VAL A 221 6.06 4.31 47.71
C VAL A 221 6.48 4.69 49.10
N ASP A 222 5.83 4.10 50.10
CA ASP A 222 6.22 4.24 51.49
C ASP A 222 7.72 3.96 51.58
N ALA A 223 8.43 4.96 52.08
CA ALA A 223 9.86 4.89 52.29
C ALA A 223 10.16 3.66 53.14
N ALA A 224 11.04 2.78 52.63
CA ALA A 224 11.62 1.71 53.41
C ALA A 224 12.13 2.27 54.75
N PRO A 225 11.81 1.66 55.90
CA PRO A 225 12.26 2.17 57.19
C PRO A 225 13.79 2.18 57.23
N ALA A 226 14.32 3.37 57.52
CA ALA A 226 15.73 3.61 57.72
C ALA A 226 16.29 2.61 58.74
N ALA A 227 17.22 1.75 58.29
CA ALA A 227 18.03 0.96 59.18
C ALA A 227 18.80 1.91 60.10
N SER A 228 18.42 1.93 61.37
CA SER A 228 19.11 2.67 62.41
C SER A 228 20.55 2.18 62.51
N ALA A 229 21.51 3.07 62.21
CA ALA A 229 22.91 2.88 62.55
C ALA A 229 23.03 2.77 64.08
N ALA A 230 23.28 1.57 64.59
CA ALA A 230 23.68 1.36 65.98
C ALA A 230 25.17 1.70 66.14
N PRO A 231 25.57 2.53 67.12
CA PRO A 231 26.96 2.84 67.37
C PRO A 231 27.65 1.67 68.09
N LEU A 232 28.77 1.21 67.54
CA LEU A 232 29.70 0.31 68.20
C LEU A 232 30.43 1.06 69.33
N SER A 233 29.90 0.97 70.55
CA SER A 233 30.62 1.34 71.78
C SER A 233 30.95 0.08 72.58
N GLY A 234 32.23 -0.14 72.83
CA GLY A 234 32.78 -1.37 73.40
C GLY A 234 32.52 -1.62 74.89
N LYS A 235 32.68 -2.91 75.23
CA LYS A 235 33.05 -3.53 76.51
C LYS A 235 33.73 -4.85 76.08
N LEU A 236 35.01 -5.20 76.29
CA LEU A 236 35.84 -5.19 77.50
C LEU A 236 35.08 -5.72 78.72
N SER A 237 34.95 -7.05 78.81
CA SER A 237 35.17 -7.81 80.05
C SER A 237 35.06 -9.33 79.79
N ASP A 238 36.07 -10.04 80.30
CA ASP A 238 36.02 -11.39 80.87
C ASP A 238 36.03 -12.62 79.94
N ALA A 239 37.27 -13.09 79.76
CA ALA A 239 37.63 -14.48 79.57
C ALA A 239 37.53 -15.23 80.91
N ALA A 240 36.88 -16.39 80.89
CA ALA A 240 37.13 -17.53 81.75
C ALA A 240 36.90 -18.79 80.91
#